data_AF-A0A7C3L2Z6-F1
#
_entry.id   AF-A0A7C3L2Z6-F1
#
_cell.length_a   1.000
_cell.length_b   1.000
_cell.length_c   1.000
_cell.angle_alpha   90.00
_cell.angle_beta   90.00
_cell.angle_gamma   90.00
#
_symmetry.space_group_name_H-M   'P 1'
#
loop_
_entity.id
_entity.type
_entity.pdbx_description
1 polymer ?
#
loop_
_entity_poly.entity_id
_entity_poly.type
_entity_poly.pdbx_seq_one_letter_code
_entity_poly.pdbx_strand_id
1 'polypeptide(L)'
;KVSGQQLEFPVLLKRGMGITLEESLNACEYVASEGNRKLVFCLRGVKTHLGYPHRNLVDFAHVPVVKRLTRMPVCIDPSHSVGQKDLSPDGLSDILHATAQGVIAGANMVLVDFHPTPEKALCDGPQALLLEEMDTFLKDVAIVREAYEKRRALVQTTAGIAMEFP
;
A
#
# COMPACT_ATOMS: atom_id res chain seq x y z
N LYS A 1 -12.97 -18.03 -8.48
CA LYS A 1 -13.20 -19.47 -8.23
C LYS A 1 -11.93 -20.25 -7.92
N VAL A 2 -10.79 -20.05 -8.60
CA VAL A 2 -9.54 -20.76 -8.22
C VAL A 2 -8.89 -20.15 -6.96
N SER A 3 -8.87 -18.83 -6.85
CA SER A 3 -8.15 -18.12 -5.78
C SER A 3 -8.71 -18.34 -4.37
N GLY A 4 -10.03 -18.50 -4.22
CA GLY A 4 -10.66 -18.75 -2.92
C GLY A 4 -10.67 -20.23 -2.51
N GLN A 5 -10.61 -21.15 -3.46
CA GLN A 5 -10.57 -22.60 -3.21
C GLN A 5 -9.16 -23.13 -2.90
N GLN A 6 -8.12 -22.47 -3.41
CA GLN A 6 -6.74 -22.85 -3.09
C GLN A 6 -6.37 -22.38 -1.68
N LEU A 7 -5.71 -23.26 -0.90
CA LEU A 7 -5.34 -22.98 0.49
C LEU A 7 -3.82 -22.95 0.73
N GLU A 8 -3.01 -23.01 -0.31
CA GLU A 8 -1.54 -23.05 -0.20
C GLU A 8 -0.97 -21.64 -0.07
N PHE A 9 -1.39 -20.73 -0.95
CA PHE A 9 -0.80 -19.39 -1.06
C PHE A 9 -1.72 -18.31 -0.48
N PRO A 10 -1.16 -17.23 0.10
CA PRO A 10 -1.93 -16.04 0.40
C PRO A 10 -2.41 -15.35 -0.89
N VAL A 11 -3.48 -14.58 -0.78
CA VAL A 11 -4.06 -13.80 -1.88
C VAL A 11 -3.93 -12.31 -1.58
N LEU A 12 -3.21 -11.58 -2.44
CA LEU A 12 -3.16 -10.13 -2.41
C LEU A 12 -4.31 -9.57 -3.26
N LEU A 13 -5.35 -9.01 -2.62
CA LEU A 13 -6.44 -8.37 -3.33
C LEU A 13 -6.16 -6.88 -3.49
N LYS A 14 -5.85 -6.45 -4.73
CA LYS A 14 -5.71 -5.03 -5.08
C LYS A 14 -7.09 -4.38 -5.21
N ARG A 15 -7.31 -3.29 -4.48
CA ARG A 15 -8.53 -2.48 -4.56
C ARG A 15 -8.80 -2.09 -6.01
N GLY A 16 -10.02 -2.33 -6.49
CA GLY A 16 -10.41 -1.95 -7.84
C GLY A 16 -10.49 -0.43 -7.99
N MET A 17 -9.95 0.11 -9.08
CA MET A 17 -9.84 1.57 -9.27
C MET A 17 -11.17 2.29 -9.55
N GLY A 18 -12.20 1.53 -9.95
CA GLY A 18 -13.53 2.07 -10.31
C GLY A 18 -14.64 1.69 -9.33
N ILE A 19 -14.28 1.15 -8.16
CA ILE A 19 -15.23 0.67 -7.16
C ILE A 19 -14.94 1.27 -5.78
N THR A 20 -15.97 1.26 -4.95
CA THR A 20 -15.89 1.72 -3.56
C THR A 20 -14.99 0.81 -2.72
N LEU A 21 -14.63 1.31 -1.52
CA LEU A 21 -13.90 0.50 -0.55
C LEU A 21 -14.74 -0.71 -0.11
N GLU A 22 -16.02 -0.51 0.14
CA GLU A 22 -16.95 -1.56 0.56
C GLU A 22 -17.06 -2.69 -0.48
N GLU A 23 -17.26 -2.36 -1.75
CA GLU A 23 -17.31 -3.37 -2.83
C GLU A 23 -16.00 -4.17 -2.91
N SER A 24 -14.86 -3.51 -2.69
CA SER A 24 -13.55 -4.18 -2.68
C SER A 24 -13.37 -5.09 -1.47
N LEU A 25 -13.91 -4.72 -0.30
CA LEU A 25 -13.90 -5.56 0.89
C LEU A 25 -14.86 -6.75 0.75
N ASN A 26 -16.03 -6.55 0.12
CA ASN A 26 -16.95 -7.64 -0.20
C ASN A 26 -16.34 -8.65 -1.17
N ALA A 27 -15.49 -8.20 -2.11
CA ALA A 27 -14.71 -9.10 -2.96
C ALA A 27 -13.70 -9.95 -2.14
N CYS A 28 -13.12 -9.39 -1.07
CA CYS A 28 -12.27 -10.15 -0.15
C CYS A 28 -13.09 -11.21 0.59
N GLU A 29 -14.28 -10.84 1.08
CA GLU A 29 -15.18 -11.77 1.77
C GLU A 29 -15.61 -12.91 0.87
N TYR A 30 -15.86 -12.64 -0.42
CA TYR A 30 -16.14 -13.69 -1.40
C TYR A 30 -15.01 -14.73 -1.47
N VAL A 31 -13.76 -14.29 -1.57
CA VAL A 31 -12.58 -15.18 -1.56
C VAL A 31 -12.48 -15.95 -0.24
N ALA A 32 -12.72 -15.28 0.88
CA ALA A 32 -12.69 -15.90 2.20
C ALA A 32 -13.78 -16.99 2.36
N SER A 33 -14.98 -16.73 1.84
CA SER A 33 -16.12 -17.67 1.89
C SER A 33 -15.90 -18.93 1.06
N GLU A 34 -15.05 -18.88 0.03
CA GLU A 34 -14.65 -20.06 -0.76
C GLU A 34 -13.62 -20.95 -0.01
N GLY A 35 -13.01 -20.45 1.08
CA GLY A 35 -12.14 -21.21 1.98
C GLY A 35 -10.81 -20.51 2.32
N ASN A 36 -10.31 -19.63 1.45
CA ASN A 36 -9.01 -18.99 1.64
C ASN A 36 -9.10 -17.66 2.42
N ARG A 37 -8.75 -17.71 3.71
CA ARG A 37 -8.75 -16.55 4.61
C ARG A 37 -7.39 -15.83 4.68
N LYS A 38 -6.38 -16.30 3.94
CA LYS A 38 -5.02 -15.73 3.91
C LYS A 38 -4.98 -14.54 2.96
N LEU A 39 -5.70 -13.49 3.29
CA LEU A 39 -5.88 -12.32 2.45
C LEU A 39 -5.03 -11.14 2.92
N VAL A 40 -4.43 -10.42 1.97
CA VAL A 40 -3.82 -9.11 2.15
C VAL A 40 -4.59 -8.12 1.28
N PHE A 41 -5.06 -7.02 1.86
CA PHE A 41 -5.78 -6.00 1.09
C PHE A 41 -4.82 -4.91 0.65
N CYS A 42 -4.79 -4.57 -0.64
CA CYS A 42 -3.85 -3.61 -1.20
C CYS A 42 -4.55 -2.35 -1.71
N LEU A 43 -4.24 -1.21 -1.11
CA LEU A 43 -4.66 0.10 -1.62
C LEU A 43 -3.75 0.52 -2.78
N ARG A 44 -4.34 0.71 -3.95
CA ARG A 44 -3.63 1.12 -5.19
C ARG A 44 -4.28 2.31 -5.92
N GLY A 45 -5.22 2.95 -5.25
CA GLY A 45 -5.89 4.17 -5.67
C GLY A 45 -7.13 3.95 -6.53
N VAL A 46 -7.99 4.97 -6.55
CA VAL A 46 -9.19 5.05 -7.39
C VAL A 46 -9.04 6.12 -8.46
N LYS A 47 -9.67 5.89 -9.61
CA LYS A 47 -9.62 6.84 -10.72
C LYS A 47 -10.53 8.01 -10.43
N THR A 48 -9.97 9.21 -10.36
CA THR A 48 -10.69 10.48 -10.18
C THR A 48 -9.84 11.62 -10.70
N HIS A 49 -10.48 12.69 -11.19
CA HIS A 49 -9.78 13.90 -11.62
C HIS A 49 -9.07 14.61 -10.46
N LEU A 50 -9.51 14.38 -9.22
CA LEU A 50 -8.86 14.91 -8.01
C LEU A 50 -7.48 14.29 -7.75
N GLY A 51 -7.14 13.20 -8.44
CA GLY A 51 -5.83 12.55 -8.34
C GLY A 51 -4.78 13.15 -9.26
N TYR A 52 -5.12 14.02 -10.22
CA TYR A 52 -4.14 14.54 -11.16
C TYR A 52 -3.06 15.38 -10.47
N PRO A 53 -1.78 15.27 -10.89
CA PRO A 53 -1.29 14.55 -12.07
C PRO A 53 -1.07 13.03 -11.88
N HIS A 54 -1.25 12.48 -10.68
CA HIS A 54 -1.09 11.05 -10.43
C HIS A 54 -2.15 10.19 -11.14
N ARG A 55 -1.80 8.94 -11.44
CA ARG A 55 -2.67 7.98 -12.16
C ARG A 55 -3.97 7.69 -11.39
N ASN A 56 -3.88 7.58 -10.06
CA ASN A 56 -5.01 7.32 -9.17
C ASN A 56 -4.82 8.02 -7.82
N LEU A 57 -5.93 8.47 -7.23
CA LEU A 57 -5.90 9.03 -5.87
C LEU A 57 -5.98 7.89 -4.84
N VAL A 58 -5.05 7.88 -3.89
CA VAL A 58 -5.10 7.00 -2.70
C VAL A 58 -5.36 7.86 -1.48
N ASP A 59 -6.42 7.56 -0.74
CA ASP A 59 -6.56 8.04 0.62
C ASP A 59 -5.95 7.02 1.58
N PHE A 60 -4.74 7.32 2.07
CA PHE A 60 -3.99 6.46 2.99
C PHE A 60 -4.61 6.40 4.39
N ALA A 61 -5.51 7.32 4.76
CA ALA A 61 -6.28 7.18 6.00
C ALA A 61 -7.23 5.97 5.94
N HIS A 62 -7.47 5.38 4.77
CA HIS A 62 -8.14 4.09 4.67
C HIS A 62 -7.32 2.91 5.19
N VAL A 63 -6.00 3.03 5.36
CA VAL A 63 -5.17 1.95 5.94
C VAL A 63 -5.70 1.52 7.31
N PRO A 64 -5.82 2.41 8.33
CA PRO A 64 -6.41 2.04 9.61
C PRO A 64 -7.91 1.73 9.54
N VAL A 65 -8.64 2.25 8.54
CA VAL A 65 -10.06 1.89 8.33
C VAL A 65 -10.18 0.42 7.96
N VAL A 66 -9.40 -0.08 7.01
CA VAL A 66 -9.40 -1.49 6.60
C VAL A 66 -9.01 -2.39 7.78
N LYS A 67 -7.99 -1.99 8.56
CA LYS A 67 -7.57 -2.72 9.76
C LYS A 67 -8.63 -2.75 10.87
N ARG A 68 -9.52 -1.76 10.93
CA ARG A 68 -10.62 -1.71 11.89
C ARG A 68 -11.80 -2.56 11.43
N LEU A 69 -12.09 -2.55 10.14
CA LEU A 69 -13.21 -3.29 9.56
C LEU A 69 -12.90 -4.78 9.36
N THR A 70 -11.62 -5.15 9.27
CA THR A 70 -11.18 -6.50 8.90
C THR A 70 -10.02 -6.96 9.78
N ARG A 71 -9.60 -8.23 9.63
CA ARG A 71 -8.37 -8.76 10.24
C ARG A 71 -7.19 -8.86 9.25
N MET A 72 -7.34 -8.31 8.05
CA MET A 72 -6.34 -8.46 6.99
C MET A 72 -5.14 -7.51 7.22
N PRO A 73 -3.91 -7.95 6.93
CA PRO A 73 -2.80 -7.03 6.68
C PRO A 73 -3.14 -6.10 5.51
N VAL A 74 -2.66 -4.86 5.59
CA VAL A 74 -2.89 -3.85 4.56
C VAL A 74 -1.59 -3.55 3.82
N CYS A 75 -1.61 -3.73 2.50
CA CYS A 75 -0.57 -3.32 1.59
C CYS A 75 -0.92 -1.97 0.95
N ILE A 76 0.09 -1.20 0.57
CA ILE A 76 -0.05 -0.05 -0.34
C ILE A 76 0.76 -0.30 -1.61
N ASP A 77 0.31 0.26 -2.73
CA ASP A 77 0.96 0.18 -4.04
C ASP A 77 1.18 1.59 -4.59
N PRO A 78 2.27 2.27 -4.16
CA PRO A 78 2.62 3.61 -4.61
C PRO A 78 2.92 3.67 -6.11
N SER A 79 3.55 2.63 -6.68
CA SER A 79 3.90 2.54 -8.09
C SER A 79 2.69 2.70 -9.00
N HIS A 80 1.61 1.93 -8.75
CA HIS A 80 0.42 1.99 -9.59
C HIS A 80 -0.56 3.10 -9.21
N SER A 81 -0.48 3.65 -8.00
CA SER A 81 -1.25 4.83 -7.63
C SER A 81 -0.70 6.09 -8.27
N VAL A 82 0.61 6.34 -8.12
CA VAL A 82 1.28 7.51 -8.69
C VAL A 82 1.38 7.35 -10.21
N GLY A 83 1.89 6.20 -10.67
CA GLY A 83 1.98 5.85 -12.09
C GLY A 83 3.13 6.49 -12.85
N GLN A 84 4.03 7.19 -12.15
CA GLN A 84 5.25 7.83 -12.62
C GLN A 84 6.25 7.99 -11.45
N LYS A 85 7.50 8.36 -11.71
CA LYS A 85 8.55 8.55 -10.68
C LYS A 85 9.17 9.96 -10.63
N ASP A 86 8.39 10.98 -10.96
CA ASP A 86 8.86 12.37 -10.98
C ASP A 86 9.42 12.82 -9.63
N LEU A 87 10.42 13.71 -9.68
CA LEU A 87 11.06 14.29 -8.51
C LEU A 87 10.39 15.61 -8.10
N SER A 88 10.16 15.75 -6.80
CA SER A 88 9.77 17.02 -6.18
C SER A 88 10.98 17.94 -5.98
N PRO A 89 10.78 19.26 -5.74
CA PRO A 89 11.88 20.21 -5.53
C PRO A 89 12.80 19.90 -4.33
N ASP A 90 12.36 19.05 -3.41
CA ASP A 90 13.16 18.54 -2.28
C ASP A 90 14.02 17.33 -2.65
N GLY A 91 13.95 16.86 -3.90
CA GLY A 91 14.73 15.74 -4.42
C GLY A 91 14.12 14.37 -4.13
N LEU A 92 12.94 14.29 -3.52
CA LEU A 92 12.23 13.03 -3.29
C LEU A 92 11.31 12.73 -4.46
N SER A 93 11.20 11.45 -4.84
CA SER A 93 10.24 11.05 -5.87
C SER A 93 8.82 10.99 -5.31
N ASP A 94 7.84 11.18 -6.18
CA ASP A 94 6.42 10.97 -5.83
C ASP A 94 6.16 9.57 -5.25
N ILE A 95 6.92 8.56 -5.70
CA ILE A 95 6.89 7.20 -5.16
C ILE A 95 7.34 7.17 -3.70
N LEU A 96 8.41 7.88 -3.33
CA LEU A 96 8.86 7.98 -1.94
C LEU A 96 7.81 8.70 -1.09
N HIS A 97 7.27 9.82 -1.56
CA HIS A 97 6.20 10.53 -0.83
C HIS A 97 4.97 9.66 -0.59
N ALA A 98 4.47 8.97 -1.62
CA ALA A 98 3.32 8.09 -1.50
C ALA A 98 3.61 6.89 -0.59
N THR A 99 4.82 6.33 -0.67
CA THR A 99 5.27 5.25 0.22
C THR A 99 5.27 5.71 1.67
N ALA A 100 5.86 6.88 1.95
CA ALA A 100 5.93 7.44 3.29
C ALA A 100 4.52 7.66 3.89
N GLN A 101 3.58 8.17 3.09
CA GLN A 101 2.19 8.36 3.51
C GLN A 101 1.50 7.04 3.91
N GLY A 102 1.69 5.97 3.15
CA GLY A 102 1.11 4.67 3.51
C GLY A 102 1.79 4.01 4.72
N VAL A 103 3.12 4.12 4.82
CA VAL A 103 3.87 3.59 5.97
C VAL A 103 3.48 4.32 7.25
N ILE A 104 3.40 5.66 7.23
CA ILE A 104 3.02 6.45 8.40
C ILE A 104 1.55 6.26 8.80
N ALA A 105 0.68 5.93 7.84
CA ALA A 105 -0.69 5.50 8.10
C ALA A 105 -0.77 4.10 8.72
N GLY A 106 0.35 3.37 8.73
CA GLY A 106 0.50 2.07 9.37
C GLY A 106 0.30 0.88 8.45
N ALA A 107 0.66 0.97 7.16
CA ALA A 107 0.62 -0.18 6.26
C ALA A 107 1.54 -1.31 6.76
N ASN A 108 1.16 -2.56 6.49
CA ASN A 108 1.95 -3.74 6.80
C ASN A 108 2.96 -4.08 5.69
N MET A 109 2.67 -3.65 4.46
CA MET A 109 3.43 -4.02 3.27
C MET A 109 3.41 -2.87 2.26
N VAL A 110 4.49 -2.75 1.49
CA VAL A 110 4.58 -1.85 0.33
C VAL A 110 4.88 -2.71 -0.90
N LEU A 111 4.12 -2.49 -1.96
CA LEU A 111 4.35 -3.10 -3.27
C LEU A 111 4.86 -2.01 -4.22
N VAL A 112 6.10 -2.16 -4.67
CA VAL A 112 6.78 -1.16 -5.51
C VAL A 112 7.49 -1.86 -6.66
N ASP A 113 7.47 -1.21 -7.83
CA ASP A 113 8.06 -1.73 -9.06
C ASP A 113 9.52 -1.30 -9.18
N PHE A 114 10.39 -2.25 -9.51
CA PHE A 114 11.78 -1.99 -9.86
C PHE A 114 12.12 -2.59 -11.22
N HIS A 115 12.94 -1.89 -12.00
CA HIS A 115 13.43 -2.38 -13.29
C HIS A 115 14.87 -1.91 -13.54
N PRO A 116 15.77 -2.76 -14.08
CA PRO A 116 17.16 -2.36 -14.37
C PRO A 116 17.27 -1.30 -15.48
N THR A 117 16.26 -1.20 -16.34
CA THR A 117 16.26 -0.30 -17.51
C THR A 117 14.82 0.15 -17.84
N PRO A 118 14.20 1.02 -17.01
CA PRO A 118 12.76 1.32 -17.06
C PRO A 118 12.24 1.71 -18.45
N GLU A 119 13.05 2.37 -19.28
CA GLU A 119 12.72 2.77 -20.65
C GLU A 119 12.58 1.60 -21.63
N LYS A 120 13.10 0.41 -21.27
CA LYS A 120 12.94 -0.85 -22.03
C LYS A 120 11.90 -1.79 -21.42
N ALA A 121 11.24 -1.39 -20.33
CA ALA A 121 10.23 -2.23 -19.70
C ALA A 121 9.04 -2.44 -20.66
N LEU A 122 8.56 -3.68 -20.76
CA LEU A 122 7.40 -4.02 -21.60
C LEU A 122 6.08 -3.44 -21.05
N CYS A 123 6.04 -3.18 -19.75
CA CYS A 123 4.94 -2.53 -19.06
C CYS A 123 5.48 -1.72 -17.88
N ASP A 124 4.73 -0.70 -17.46
CA ASP A 124 4.92 -0.01 -16.17
C ASP A 124 6.31 0.64 -15.95
N GLY A 125 7.07 0.86 -17.04
CA GLY A 125 8.36 1.55 -17.03
C GLY A 125 8.35 2.95 -16.37
N PRO A 126 7.38 3.83 -16.64
CA PRO A 126 7.39 5.19 -16.09
C PRO A 126 7.39 5.28 -14.56
N GLN A 127 6.84 4.28 -13.87
CA GLN A 127 6.79 4.26 -12.40
C GLN A 127 7.88 3.39 -11.74
N ALA A 128 8.65 2.65 -12.54
CA ALA A 128 9.62 1.70 -12.03
C ALA A 128 10.88 2.43 -11.52
N LEU A 129 11.23 2.15 -10.27
CA LEU A 129 12.50 2.57 -9.69
C LEU A 129 13.65 1.75 -10.29
N LEU A 130 14.85 2.31 -10.32
CA LEU A 130 16.08 1.60 -10.69
C LEU A 130 16.55 0.72 -9.52
N LEU A 131 17.21 -0.38 -9.83
CA LEU A 131 17.74 -1.29 -8.80
C LEU A 131 18.75 -0.61 -7.86
N GLU A 132 19.50 0.35 -8.38
CA GLU A 132 20.44 1.20 -7.62
C GLU A 132 19.72 2.14 -6.63
N GLU A 133 18.44 2.45 -6.85
CA GLU A 133 17.62 3.25 -5.92
C GLU A 133 17.09 2.41 -4.74
N MET A 134 17.24 1.08 -4.78
CA MET A 134 16.66 0.17 -3.79
C MET A 134 17.18 0.40 -2.37
N ASP A 135 18.49 0.60 -2.19
CA ASP A 135 19.08 0.84 -0.86
C ASP A 135 18.54 2.15 -0.24
N THR A 136 18.49 3.22 -1.04
CA THR A 136 17.91 4.51 -0.63
C THR A 136 16.43 4.36 -0.28
N PHE A 137 15.65 3.65 -1.11
CA PHE A 137 14.23 3.39 -0.86
C PHE A 137 14.01 2.65 0.46
N LEU A 138 14.78 1.59 0.73
CA LEU A 138 14.64 0.82 1.98
C LEU A 138 15.01 1.64 3.22
N LYS A 139 16.04 2.49 3.13
CA LYS A 139 16.44 3.40 4.21
C LYS A 139 15.37 4.46 4.48
N ASP A 140 14.79 5.05 3.44
CA ASP A 140 13.68 6.00 3.57
C ASP A 140 12.48 5.34 4.27
N VAL A 141 12.06 4.16 3.81
CA VAL A 141 10.98 3.39 4.44
C VAL A 141 11.26 3.10 5.92
N ALA A 142 12.50 2.75 6.27
CA ALA A 142 12.89 2.49 7.65
C ALA A 142 12.75 3.73 8.54
N ILE A 143 13.15 4.91 8.05
CA ILE A 143 12.99 6.19 8.78
C ILE A 143 11.51 6.47 9.05
N VAL A 144 10.66 6.33 8.03
CA VAL A 144 9.22 6.58 8.18
C VAL A 144 8.58 5.56 9.13
N ARG A 145 9.02 4.30 9.07
CA ARG A 145 8.55 3.25 9.97
C ARG A 145 8.90 3.54 11.43
N GLU A 146 10.12 3.98 11.70
CA GLU A 146 10.53 4.38 13.05
C GLU A 146 9.65 5.54 13.56
N ALA A 147 9.36 6.52 12.71
CA ALA A 147 8.46 7.63 13.05
C ALA A 147 7.03 7.14 13.37
N TYR A 148 6.50 6.17 12.61
CA TYR A 148 5.21 5.54 12.91
C TYR A 148 5.19 4.86 14.28
N GLU A 149 6.25 4.12 14.62
CA GLU A 149 6.34 3.41 15.90
C GLU A 149 6.41 4.38 17.08
N LYS A 150 7.19 5.47 16.97
CA LYS A 150 7.22 6.54 17.97
C LYS A 150 5.85 7.19 18.16
N ARG A 151 5.12 7.47 17.07
CA ARG A 151 3.76 8.02 17.13
C ARG A 151 2.79 7.09 17.87
N ARG A 152 2.88 5.79 17.62
CA ARG A 152 2.06 4.78 18.31
C ARG A 152 2.37 4.72 19.80
N ALA A 153 3.65 4.63 20.17
CA ALA A 153 4.07 4.55 21.56
C ALA A 153 3.63 5.78 22.37
N LEU A 154 3.73 6.98 21.77
CA LEU A 154 3.25 8.21 22.38
C LEU A 154 1.76 8.13 22.74
N VAL A 155 0.91 7.76 21.78
CA VAL A 155 -0.54 7.68 21.99
C VAL A 155 -0.91 6.59 22.99
N GLN A 156 -0.26 5.43 22.97
CA GLN A 156 -0.48 4.35 23.94
C GLN A 156 -0.15 4.79 25.37
N THR A 157 0.97 5.50 25.54
CA THR A 157 1.41 6.02 26.85
C THR A 157 0.42 7.07 27.38
N THR A 158 -0.03 7.99 26.53
CA THR A 158 -0.99 9.04 26.93
C THR A 158 -2.37 8.48 27.26
N ALA A 159 -2.82 7.46 26.54
CA ALA A 159 -4.16 6.91 26.70
C ALA A 159 -4.27 5.86 27.84
N GLY A 160 -3.14 5.44 28.42
CA GLY A 160 -3.12 4.34 29.40
C GLY A 160 -3.56 2.99 28.81
N ILE A 161 -3.53 2.85 27.47
CA ILE A 161 -4.03 1.66 26.77
C ILE A 161 -2.86 0.74 26.45
N ALA A 162 -2.76 -0.38 27.17
CA ALA A 162 -1.98 -1.53 26.74
C ALA A 162 -2.69 -2.21 25.56
N MET A 163 -2.43 -1.75 24.33
CA MET A 163 -2.93 -2.44 23.13
C MET A 163 -1.88 -3.41 22.62
N GLU A 164 -2.04 -4.70 22.96
CA GLU A 164 -1.49 -5.80 22.18
C GLU A 164 -2.38 -5.99 20.95
N PHE A 165 -1.83 -5.71 19.77
CA PHE A 165 -2.41 -6.18 18.51
C PHE A 165 -1.56 -7.34 18.00
N PRO A 166 -2.17 -8.40 17.46
CA PRO A 166 -1.46 -9.48 16.78
C PRO A 166 -0.76 -8.99 15.50
#